data_AF-A0A2G9UV63-F1
#
_entry.id   AF-A0A2G9UV63-F1
#
_cell.length_a   1.000
_cell.length_b   1.000
_cell.length_c   1.000
_cell.angle_alpha   90.00
_cell.angle_beta   90.00
_cell.angle_gamma   90.00
#
_symmetry.space_group_name_H-M   'P 1'
#
loop_
_entity.id
_entity.type
_entity.pdbx_description
1 polymer ?
#
loop_
_entity_poly.entity_id
_entity_poly.type
_entity_poly.pdbx_seq_one_letter_code
_entity_poly.pdbx_strand_id
1 'polypeptide(L)'
;MGIAGMILPQLKEAKNVLTLYHLLNAILSITFLCTKGVPEICRWIFVSEDGECALDSEELDRDRKSIFVIQFYTTWSPDCKHATPVFAQLSERFSLPNLRFGKLDVGRWPKEAERFRVNAHPTSRQLPTICVFKDAKEIKRRPLVNEKRRAIPFVFSQVRLLEFGCFKIQIYRFLCSRIIAYWISTC
;
A
#
# COMPACT_ATOMS: atom_id res chain seq x y z
N MET A 1 36.40 47.12 -32.46
CA MET A 1 35.48 46.02 -32.83
C MET A 1 35.14 45.25 -31.56
N GLY A 2 33.97 45.52 -31.00
CA GLY A 2 33.62 45.19 -29.62
C GLY A 2 33.07 43.78 -29.44
N ILE A 3 33.52 43.15 -28.36
CA ILE A 3 33.05 41.89 -27.73
C ILE A 3 31.52 41.82 -27.45
N ALA A 4 30.77 42.90 -27.66
CA ALA A 4 29.32 42.96 -27.45
C ALA A 4 28.50 42.20 -28.50
N GLY A 5 29.08 41.86 -29.66
CA GLY A 5 28.36 41.20 -30.77
C GLY A 5 28.18 39.69 -30.68
N MET A 6 28.90 38.99 -29.80
CA MET A 6 28.88 37.51 -29.69
C MET A 6 28.15 36.97 -28.45
N ILE A 7 27.78 37.82 -27.49
CA ILE A 7 27.09 37.39 -26.25
C ILE A 7 25.56 37.41 -26.39
N LEU A 8 25.04 38.15 -27.37
CA LEU A 8 23.59 38.34 -27.55
C LEU A 8 22.75 37.11 -28.00
N PRO A 9 23.27 36.09 -28.72
CA PRO A 9 22.43 34.93 -29.07
C PRO A 9 22.22 33.95 -27.90
N GLN A 10 23.16 33.89 -26.95
CA GLN A 10 23.12 32.98 -25.80
C GLN A 10 22.05 33.38 -24.74
N LEU A 11 21.71 34.68 -24.66
CA LEU A 11 20.68 35.17 -23.72
C LEU A 11 19.25 34.95 -24.22
N LYS A 12 19.05 34.70 -25.52
CA LYS A 12 17.72 34.45 -26.10
C LYS A 12 17.26 33.01 -25.84
N GLU A 13 18.19 32.06 -25.79
CA GLU A 13 17.92 30.66 -25.41
C GLU A 13 17.66 30.50 -23.91
N ALA A 14 18.35 31.27 -23.06
CA ALA A 14 18.12 31.28 -21.61
C ALA A 14 16.73 31.79 -21.20
N LYS A 15 16.09 32.64 -22.02
CA LYS A 15 14.69 33.09 -21.78
C LYS A 15 13.66 32.00 -22.01
N ASN A 16 13.94 30.98 -22.82
CA ASN A 16 13.04 29.84 -23.04
C ASN A 16 13.12 28.79 -21.91
N VAL A 17 14.15 28.84 -21.06
CA VAL A 17 14.24 28.06 -19.81
C VAL A 17 13.51 28.77 -18.66
N LEU A 18 13.28 30.08 -18.79
CA LEU A 18 12.60 30.92 -17.81
C LEU A 18 11.08 31.05 -18.07
N THR A 19 10.45 30.02 -18.64
CA THR A 19 8.98 29.94 -18.63
C THR A 19 8.53 29.75 -17.19
N LEU A 20 7.48 30.47 -16.78
CA LEU A 20 6.89 30.41 -15.43
C LEU A 20 6.70 28.97 -14.91
N TYR A 21 6.41 28.05 -15.83
CA TYR A 21 6.29 26.62 -15.57
C TYR A 21 7.57 25.97 -15.00
N HIS A 22 8.75 26.26 -15.55
CA HIS A 22 10.01 25.69 -15.07
C HIS A 22 10.43 26.28 -13.72
N LEU A 23 10.13 27.56 -13.48
CA LEU A 23 10.31 28.19 -12.16
C LEU A 23 9.36 27.59 -11.11
N LEU A 24 8.08 27.38 -11.43
CA LEU A 24 7.12 26.76 -10.51
C LEU A 24 7.50 25.31 -10.19
N ASN A 25 7.97 24.55 -11.17
CA ASN A 25 8.44 23.18 -10.93
C ASN A 25 9.73 23.14 -10.12
N ALA A 26 10.67 24.07 -10.36
CA ALA A 26 11.85 24.19 -9.53
C ALA A 26 11.47 24.55 -8.08
N ILE A 27 10.53 25.48 -7.88
CA ILE A 27 10.02 25.85 -6.55
C ILE A 27 9.34 24.67 -5.86
N LEU A 28 8.52 23.89 -6.59
CA LEU A 28 7.86 22.70 -6.06
C LEU A 28 8.86 21.60 -5.67
N SER A 29 9.86 21.35 -6.52
CA SER A 29 10.93 20.39 -6.23
C SER A 29 11.79 20.83 -5.04
N ILE A 30 12.15 22.11 -4.97
CA ILE A 30 12.93 22.67 -3.85
C ILE A 30 12.10 22.63 -2.56
N THR A 31 10.81 22.96 -2.60
CA THR A 31 9.92 22.85 -1.42
C THR A 31 9.77 21.41 -0.93
N PHE A 32 9.69 20.45 -1.85
CA PHE A 32 9.65 19.02 -1.54
C PHE A 32 10.97 18.50 -0.94
N LEU A 33 12.11 18.97 -1.45
CA LEU A 33 13.43 18.66 -0.87
C LEU A 33 13.62 19.32 0.51
N CYS A 34 13.16 20.57 0.70
CA CYS A 34 13.25 21.26 1.98
C CYS A 34 12.36 20.61 3.06
N THR A 35 11.17 20.12 2.71
CA THR A 35 10.32 19.36 3.65
C THR A 35 10.91 18.01 4.05
N LYS A 36 11.76 17.42 3.20
CA LYS A 36 12.50 16.17 3.48
C LYS A 36 13.84 16.39 4.20
N GLY A 37 14.50 17.53 3.97
CA GLY A 37 15.88 17.80 4.42
C GLY A 37 16.01 18.63 5.69
N VAL A 38 14.96 19.33 6.14
CA VAL A 38 15.02 20.19 7.33
C VAL A 38 14.21 19.54 8.47
N PRO A 39 14.84 18.90 9.46
CA PRO A 39 14.14 18.19 10.54
C PRO A 39 13.27 19.11 11.42
N GLU A 40 13.60 20.41 11.50
CA GLU A 40 12.82 21.39 12.27
C GLU A 40 11.46 21.74 11.64
N ILE A 41 11.31 21.69 10.31
CA ILE A 41 10.01 21.95 9.64
C ILE A 41 9.08 20.73 9.76
N CYS A 42 9.67 19.53 9.75
CA CYS A 42 8.95 18.28 9.97
C CYS A 42 8.28 18.26 11.35
N ARG A 43 8.96 18.78 12.37
CA ARG A 43 8.44 18.94 13.73
C ARG A 43 7.25 19.89 13.83
N TRP A 44 7.12 20.89 12.95
CA TRP A 44 5.97 21.82 12.96
C TRP A 44 4.76 21.32 12.16
N ILE A 45 4.97 20.57 11.09
CA ILE A 45 3.88 20.10 10.20
C ILE A 45 3.30 18.75 10.65
N PHE A 46 4.10 17.90 11.31
CA PHE A 46 3.72 16.54 11.71
C PHE A 46 3.74 16.31 13.23
N VAL A 47 3.42 17.33 14.03
CA VAL A 47 3.18 17.13 15.47
C VAL A 47 2.06 16.12 15.65
N SER A 48 2.43 14.91 16.07
CA SER A 48 1.58 14.06 16.90
C SER A 48 1.83 14.46 18.35
N GLU A 49 0.82 14.37 19.21
CA GLU A 49 0.76 14.96 20.57
C GLU A 49 1.93 14.63 21.55
N ASP A 50 2.92 13.81 21.18
CA ASP A 50 3.89 13.23 22.14
C ASP A 50 5.37 13.57 21.87
N GLY A 51 5.72 14.46 20.93
CA GLY A 51 7.04 15.12 20.91
C GLY A 51 8.29 14.30 20.48
N GLU A 52 8.16 13.10 19.90
CA GLU A 52 9.30 12.28 19.44
C GLU A 52 9.47 12.18 17.91
N CYS A 53 10.73 12.10 17.45
CA CYS A 53 11.14 12.03 16.05
C CYS A 53 10.94 10.63 15.45
N ALA A 54 10.16 10.55 14.35
CA ALA A 54 9.60 9.33 13.78
C ALA A 54 10.57 8.35 13.07
N LEU A 55 11.89 8.58 13.04
CA LEU A 55 12.81 7.74 12.24
C LEU A 55 13.37 6.53 13.00
N ASP A 56 13.60 6.62 14.32
CA ASP A 56 14.07 5.45 15.11
C ASP A 56 12.91 4.60 15.65
N SER A 57 11.72 5.19 15.81
CA SER A 57 10.50 4.45 16.14
C SER A 57 9.94 3.65 14.96
N GLU A 58 10.42 3.87 13.74
CA GLU A 58 9.78 3.40 12.52
C GLU A 58 9.91 1.89 12.29
N GLU A 59 10.88 1.19 12.87
CA GLU A 59 11.00 -0.27 12.81
C GLU A 59 10.10 -0.97 13.85
N LEU A 60 10.00 -0.42 15.06
CA LEU A 60 9.18 -1.01 16.14
C LEU A 60 7.69 -0.60 16.06
N ASP A 61 7.41 0.61 15.57
CA ASP A 61 6.04 1.10 15.32
C ASP A 61 5.52 0.66 13.93
N ARG A 62 6.40 0.17 13.04
CA ARG A 62 6.00 -0.54 11.81
C ARG A 62 5.17 -1.77 12.14
N ASP A 63 5.56 -2.56 13.15
CA ASP A 63 4.80 -3.73 13.57
C ASP A 63 3.47 -3.34 14.23
N ARG A 64 3.43 -2.20 14.94
CA ARG A 64 2.21 -1.68 15.59
C ARG A 64 1.19 -1.04 14.63
N LYS A 65 1.54 -0.81 13.36
CA LYS A 65 0.62 -0.26 12.33
C LYS A 65 0.53 -1.15 11.08
N SER A 66 1.15 -2.33 11.09
CA SER A 66 1.17 -3.23 9.94
C SER A 66 -0.18 -3.90 9.74
N ILE A 67 -0.66 -3.85 8.50
CA ILE A 67 -1.87 -4.54 8.06
C ILE A 67 -1.46 -5.89 7.51
N PHE A 68 -2.09 -6.96 7.99
CA PHE A 68 -1.88 -8.31 7.50
C PHE A 68 -3.10 -8.78 6.72
N VAL A 69 -2.90 -9.23 5.49
CA VAL A 69 -3.93 -9.87 4.67
C VAL A 69 -3.62 -11.35 4.61
N ILE A 70 -4.45 -12.18 5.22
CA ILE A 70 -4.21 -13.62 5.34
C ILE A 70 -5.27 -14.36 4.53
N GLN A 71 -4.82 -15.23 3.62
CA GLN A 71 -5.66 -16.20 2.91
C GLN A 71 -5.62 -17.55 3.61
N PHE A 72 -6.74 -17.95 4.17
CA PHE A 72 -6.98 -19.31 4.67
C PHE A 72 -7.48 -20.19 3.52
N TYR A 73 -6.75 -21.27 3.24
CA TYR A 73 -7.02 -22.14 2.10
C TYR A 73 -6.83 -23.62 2.46
N THR A 74 -7.24 -24.50 1.55
CA THR A 74 -6.91 -25.93 1.58
C THR A 74 -6.45 -26.38 0.20
N THR A 75 -5.68 -27.47 0.16
CA THR A 75 -5.16 -28.04 -1.11
C THR A 75 -6.21 -28.78 -1.93
N TRP A 76 -7.24 -29.32 -1.27
CA TRP A 76 -8.29 -30.12 -1.89
C TRP A 76 -9.49 -29.27 -2.39
N SER A 77 -9.66 -28.04 -1.91
CA SER A 77 -10.78 -27.17 -2.30
C SER A 77 -10.60 -26.63 -3.73
N PRO A 78 -11.56 -26.83 -4.65
CA PRO A 78 -11.48 -26.30 -6.00
C PRO A 78 -11.54 -24.77 -6.03
N ASP A 79 -12.36 -24.15 -5.18
CA ASP A 79 -12.47 -22.69 -5.09
C ASP A 79 -11.14 -22.04 -4.67
N CYS A 80 -10.38 -22.71 -3.79
CA CYS A 80 -9.05 -22.26 -3.39
C CYS A 80 -8.06 -22.27 -4.56
N LYS A 81 -8.15 -23.26 -5.48
CA LYS A 81 -7.25 -23.35 -6.65
C LYS A 81 -7.41 -22.15 -7.57
N HIS A 82 -8.62 -21.61 -7.71
CA HIS A 82 -8.87 -20.43 -8.55
C HIS A 82 -8.49 -19.11 -7.86
N ALA A 83 -8.74 -18.97 -6.56
CA ALA A 83 -8.47 -17.71 -5.85
C ALA A 83 -7.00 -17.51 -5.47
N THR A 84 -6.26 -18.59 -5.22
CA THR A 84 -4.84 -18.55 -4.85
C THR A 84 -3.95 -17.77 -5.82
N PRO A 85 -3.98 -18.00 -7.15
CA PRO A 85 -3.13 -17.25 -8.07
C PRO A 85 -3.48 -15.75 -8.11
N VAL A 86 -4.76 -15.39 -7.99
CA VAL A 86 -5.19 -13.99 -7.90
C VAL A 86 -4.61 -13.32 -6.64
N PHE A 87 -4.65 -14.02 -5.51
CA PHE A 87 -4.07 -13.54 -4.27
C PHE A 87 -2.55 -13.36 -4.35
N ALA A 88 -1.85 -14.30 -4.99
CA ALA A 88 -0.40 -14.21 -5.20
C ALA A 88 -0.02 -12.97 -6.03
N GLN A 89 -0.71 -12.72 -7.15
CA GLN A 89 -0.48 -11.53 -7.98
C GLN A 89 -0.71 -10.22 -7.21
N LEU A 90 -1.72 -10.17 -6.34
CA LEU A 90 -1.96 -9.02 -5.49
C LEU A 90 -0.83 -8.83 -4.46
N SER A 91 -0.33 -9.92 -3.86
CA SER A 91 0.76 -9.85 -2.90
C SER A 91 2.06 -9.32 -3.50
N GLU A 92 2.36 -9.69 -4.74
CA GLU A 92 3.53 -9.22 -5.48
C GLU A 92 3.39 -7.74 -5.85
N ARG A 93 2.20 -7.34 -6.34
CA ARG A 93 1.95 -5.97 -6.79
C ARG A 93 1.87 -4.94 -5.66
N PHE A 94 1.41 -5.34 -4.48
CA PHE A 94 1.14 -4.46 -3.35
C PHE A 94 1.99 -4.76 -2.11
N SER A 95 3.19 -5.32 -2.31
CA SER A 95 4.16 -5.51 -1.23
C SER A 95 4.64 -4.15 -0.72
N LEU A 96 4.18 -3.75 0.47
CA LEU A 96 4.56 -2.51 1.15
C LEU A 96 5.13 -2.84 2.53
N PRO A 97 6.02 -2.02 3.09
CA PRO A 97 6.59 -2.26 4.42
C PRO A 97 5.53 -2.40 5.53
N ASN A 98 4.37 -1.75 5.38
CA ASN A 98 3.23 -1.74 6.30
C ASN A 98 2.04 -2.62 5.85
N LEU A 99 2.19 -3.37 4.76
CA LEU A 99 1.15 -4.28 4.25
C LEU A 99 1.78 -5.63 3.92
N ARG A 100 1.44 -6.63 4.74
CA ARG A 100 1.97 -7.97 4.63
C ARG A 100 0.90 -8.93 4.16
N PHE A 101 1.27 -9.85 3.29
CA PHE A 101 0.41 -10.91 2.80
C PHE A 101 0.86 -12.25 3.37
N GLY A 102 -0.11 -13.07 3.77
CA GLY A 102 0.14 -14.40 4.31
C GLY A 102 -0.84 -15.42 3.76
N LYS A 103 -0.43 -16.69 3.79
CA LYS A 103 -1.30 -17.83 3.45
C LYS A 103 -1.22 -18.86 4.57
N LEU A 104 -2.37 -19.42 4.96
CA LEU A 104 -2.44 -20.47 5.97
C LEU A 104 -3.26 -21.65 5.45
N ASP A 105 -2.67 -22.84 5.45
CA ASP A 105 -3.35 -24.08 5.07
C ASP A 105 -4.15 -24.64 6.25
N VAL A 106 -5.44 -24.33 6.30
CA VAL A 106 -6.30 -24.79 7.40
C VAL A 106 -6.64 -26.27 7.33
N GLY A 107 -6.33 -26.93 6.20
CA GLY A 107 -6.47 -28.38 6.07
C GLY A 107 -5.36 -29.12 6.80
N ARG A 108 -4.16 -28.53 6.84
CA ARG A 108 -3.00 -29.07 7.58
C ARG A 108 -2.99 -28.62 9.05
N TRP A 109 -3.47 -27.42 9.34
CA TRP A 109 -3.49 -26.85 10.70
C TRP A 109 -4.92 -26.54 11.19
N PRO A 110 -5.72 -27.57 11.55
CA PRO A 110 -7.12 -27.39 11.94
C PRO A 110 -7.30 -26.63 13.26
N LYS A 111 -6.34 -26.72 14.19
CA LYS A 111 -6.36 -25.96 15.45
C LYS A 111 -6.34 -24.44 15.21
N GLU A 112 -5.53 -23.99 14.25
CA GLU A 112 -5.50 -22.58 13.86
C GLU A 112 -6.78 -22.19 13.12
N ALA A 113 -7.32 -23.08 12.29
CA ALA A 113 -8.61 -22.86 11.63
C ALA A 113 -9.73 -22.54 12.64
N GLU A 114 -9.80 -23.31 13.73
CA GLU A 114 -10.74 -23.08 14.82
C GLU A 114 -10.50 -21.74 15.53
N ARG A 115 -9.23 -21.42 15.84
CA ARG A 115 -8.82 -20.15 16.44
C ARG A 115 -9.30 -18.94 15.61
N PHE A 116 -9.20 -19.02 14.29
CA PHE A 116 -9.66 -17.98 13.36
C PHE A 116 -11.13 -18.14 12.93
N ARG A 117 -11.88 -19.09 13.51
CA ARG A 117 -13.29 -19.36 13.19
C ARG A 117 -13.51 -19.55 11.69
N VAL A 118 -12.64 -20.34 11.07
CA VAL A 118 -12.70 -20.78 9.68
C VAL A 118 -13.11 -22.24 9.65
N ASN A 119 -14.30 -22.51 9.11
CA ASN A 119 -14.75 -23.88 8.92
C ASN A 119 -14.17 -24.43 7.61
N ALA A 120 -13.29 -25.43 7.72
CA ALA A 120 -12.69 -26.07 6.56
C ALA A 120 -13.57 -27.16 5.93
N HIS A 121 -14.75 -27.47 6.49
CA HIS A 121 -15.61 -28.52 5.95
C HIS A 121 -16.14 -28.15 4.55
N PRO A 122 -16.16 -29.07 3.56
CA PRO A 122 -16.58 -28.78 2.18
C PRO A 122 -17.98 -28.15 2.06
N THR A 123 -18.92 -28.57 2.91
CA THR A 123 -20.31 -28.05 2.89
C THR A 123 -20.44 -26.64 3.46
N SER A 124 -19.45 -26.15 4.20
CA SER A 124 -19.50 -24.84 4.85
C SER A 124 -19.37 -23.68 3.87
N ARG A 125 -18.77 -23.92 2.69
CA ARG A 125 -18.45 -22.93 1.65
C ARG A 125 -17.71 -21.69 2.17
N GLN A 126 -17.00 -21.81 3.29
CA GLN A 126 -16.22 -20.71 3.86
C GLN A 126 -14.86 -20.55 3.15
N LEU A 127 -14.37 -21.59 2.48
CA LEU A 127 -13.08 -21.57 1.81
C LEU A 127 -13.17 -21.12 0.35
N PRO A 128 -12.17 -20.35 -0.15
CA PRO A 128 -11.11 -19.71 0.63
C PRO A 128 -11.68 -18.58 1.49
N THR A 129 -11.09 -18.35 2.67
CA THR A 129 -11.40 -17.17 3.50
C THR A 129 -10.22 -16.21 3.42
N ILE A 130 -10.48 -14.94 3.14
CA ILE A 130 -9.47 -13.88 3.24
C ILE A 130 -9.88 -12.93 4.36
N CYS A 131 -9.00 -12.78 5.34
CA CYS A 131 -9.17 -11.83 6.45
C CYS A 131 -8.09 -10.75 6.41
N VAL A 132 -8.48 -9.55 6.82
CA VAL A 132 -7.60 -8.41 7.02
C VAL A 132 -7.47 -8.15 8.52
N PHE A 133 -6.25 -8.17 9.01
CA PHE A 133 -5.90 -7.90 10.39
C PHE A 133 -5.13 -6.60 10.49
N LYS A 134 -5.38 -5.86 11.56
CA LYS A 134 -4.58 -4.71 11.99
C LYS A 134 -4.54 -4.76 13.51
N ASP A 135 -3.37 -4.53 14.10
CA ASP A 135 -3.20 -4.51 15.56
C ASP A 135 -3.71 -5.82 16.20
N ALA A 136 -3.40 -6.96 15.55
CA ALA A 136 -3.88 -8.31 15.89
C ALA A 136 -5.41 -8.50 15.90
N LYS A 137 -6.19 -7.52 15.45
CA LYS A 137 -7.65 -7.57 15.38
C LYS A 137 -8.13 -7.79 13.94
N GLU A 138 -9.06 -8.70 13.75
CA GLU A 138 -9.75 -8.88 12.47
C GLU A 138 -10.64 -7.66 12.18
N ILE A 139 -10.37 -6.95 11.07
CA ILE A 139 -11.18 -5.81 10.62
C ILE A 139 -12.26 -6.27 9.64
N LYS A 140 -11.87 -7.11 8.67
CA LYS A 140 -12.75 -7.52 7.57
C LYS A 140 -12.46 -8.96 7.17
N ARG A 141 -13.52 -9.69 6.80
CA ARG A 141 -13.42 -11.03 6.21
C ARG A 141 -14.33 -11.22 5.00
N ARG A 142 -13.89 -12.07 4.06
CA ARG A 142 -14.72 -12.67 2.99
C ARG A 142 -14.41 -14.15 2.85
N PRO A 143 -15.41 -15.01 2.56
CA PRO A 143 -16.84 -14.68 2.51
C PRO A 143 -17.37 -14.21 3.87
N LEU A 144 -18.46 -13.45 3.87
CA LEU A 144 -19.14 -13.09 5.12
C LEU A 144 -19.78 -14.34 5.70
N VAL A 145 -19.81 -14.45 7.02
CA VAL A 145 -20.45 -15.57 7.71
C VAL A 145 -21.67 -15.02 8.44
N ASN A 146 -22.84 -15.59 8.17
CA ASN A 146 -24.07 -15.20 8.85
C ASN A 146 -24.14 -15.75 10.29
N GLU A 147 -25.15 -15.35 11.05
CA GLU A 147 -25.37 -15.84 12.43
C GLU A 147 -25.49 -17.36 12.52
N LYS A 148 -26.03 -17.99 11.46
CA LYS A 148 -26.15 -19.45 11.32
C LYS A 148 -24.84 -20.14 10.88
N ARG A 149 -23.70 -19.43 10.94
CA ARG A 149 -22.35 -19.90 10.55
C ARG A 149 -22.20 -20.35 9.08
N ARG A 150 -23.10 -19.92 8.21
CA ARG A 150 -23.03 -20.18 6.76
C ARG A 150 -22.34 -19.03 6.04
N ALA A 151 -21.48 -19.38 5.10
CA ALA A 151 -20.87 -18.41 4.21
C ALA A 151 -21.92 -17.82 3.26
N ILE A 152 -21.92 -16.49 3.13
CA ILE A 152 -22.58 -15.77 2.06
C ILE A 152 -21.67 -15.90 0.83
N PRO A 153 -22.15 -16.45 -0.31
CA PRO A 153 -21.33 -16.66 -1.49
C PRO A 153 -20.58 -15.39 -1.91
N PHE A 154 -19.28 -15.54 -2.15
CA PHE A 154 -18.43 -14.46 -2.60
C PHE A 154 -17.51 -14.97 -3.69
N VAL A 155 -17.48 -14.28 -4.83
CA VAL A 155 -16.61 -14.67 -5.94
C VAL A 155 -15.31 -13.88 -5.86
N PHE A 156 -14.20 -14.58 -5.69
CA PHE A 156 -12.88 -13.97 -5.60
C PHE A 156 -12.41 -13.54 -7.00
N SER A 157 -12.37 -12.23 -7.23
CA SER A 157 -11.78 -11.61 -8.42
C SER A 157 -10.82 -10.50 -8.00
N GLN A 158 -9.88 -10.14 -8.89
CA GLN A 158 -8.89 -9.09 -8.60
C GLN A 158 -9.56 -7.77 -8.22
N VAL A 159 -10.59 -7.36 -8.99
CA VAL A 159 -11.35 -6.12 -8.73
C VAL A 159 -12.01 -6.14 -7.36
N ARG A 160 -12.73 -7.23 -7.03
CA ARG A 160 -13.44 -7.33 -5.73
C ARG A 160 -12.48 -7.45 -4.55
N LEU A 161 -11.31 -8.05 -4.74
CA LEU A 161 -10.27 -8.11 -3.71
C LEU A 161 -9.61 -6.75 -3.45
N LEU A 162 -9.44 -5.94 -4.50
CA LEU A 162 -8.98 -4.56 -4.36
C LEU A 162 -10.00 -3.69 -3.63
N GLU A 163 -11.30 -3.91 -3.85
CA GLU A 163 -12.38 -3.23 -3.13
C GLU A 163 -12.53 -3.70 -1.67
N PHE A 164 -12.14 -4.95 -1.39
CA PHE A 164 -12.35 -5.59 -0.11
C PHE A 164 -11.52 -4.99 1.04
N GLY A 165 -10.32 -4.48 0.76
CA GLY A 165 -9.40 -3.99 1.79
C GLY A 165 -9.36 -2.47 1.96
N CYS A 166 -8.61 -2.04 2.98
CA CYS A 166 -8.08 -0.67 3.11
C CYS A 166 -7.09 -0.29 1.98
N PHE A 167 -7.04 -1.12 0.93
CA PHE A 167 -6.22 -0.97 -0.26
C PHE A 167 -6.36 0.42 -0.86
N LYS A 168 -7.55 1.04 -0.88
CA LYS A 168 -7.68 2.41 -1.39
C LYS A 168 -6.69 3.39 -0.73
N ILE A 169 -6.59 3.43 0.59
CA ILE A 169 -5.76 4.43 1.30
C ILE A 169 -4.26 4.16 1.07
N GLN A 170 -3.80 2.90 1.15
CA GLN A 170 -2.40 2.57 0.91
C GLN A 170 -2.02 2.58 -0.57
N ILE A 171 -2.96 2.29 -1.48
CA ILE A 171 -2.76 2.40 -2.94
C ILE A 171 -2.69 3.87 -3.35
N TYR A 172 -3.49 4.78 -2.80
CA TYR A 172 -3.31 6.22 -3.02
C TYR A 172 -1.93 6.68 -2.54
N ARG A 173 -1.47 6.20 -1.37
CA ARG A 173 -0.11 6.49 -0.88
C ARG A 173 0.98 5.89 -1.78
N PHE A 174 0.79 4.68 -2.29
CA PHE A 174 1.71 3.99 -3.20
C PHE A 174 1.75 4.62 -4.61
N LEU A 175 0.60 4.95 -5.19
CA LEU A 175 0.47 5.68 -6.45
C LEU A 175 1.09 7.06 -6.32
N CYS A 176 0.80 7.79 -5.25
CA CYS A 176 1.40 9.11 -5.02
C CYS A 176 2.92 9.00 -4.89
N SER A 177 3.45 8.03 -4.14
CA SER A 177 4.90 7.82 -4.01
C SER A 177 5.57 7.43 -5.34
N ARG A 178 4.94 6.60 -6.18
CA ARG A 178 5.48 6.20 -7.48
C ARG A 178 5.31 7.25 -8.56
N ILE A 179 4.22 8.00 -8.55
CA ILE A 179 4.02 9.15 -9.45
C ILE A 179 5.05 10.22 -9.13
N ILE A 180 5.26 10.55 -7.85
CA ILE A 180 6.31 11.49 -7.41
C ILE A 180 7.70 10.97 -7.80
N ALA A 181 8.02 9.69 -7.54
CA ALA A 181 9.31 9.11 -7.92
C ALA A 181 9.53 9.07 -9.44
N TYR A 182 8.47 8.80 -10.22
CA TYR A 182 8.53 8.83 -11.68
C TYR A 182 8.76 10.26 -12.18
N TRP A 183 8.06 11.25 -11.62
CA TRP A 183 8.22 12.67 -11.98
C TRP A 183 9.59 13.23 -11.60
N ILE A 184 10.17 12.80 -10.47
CA ILE A 184 11.56 13.15 -10.08
C ILE A 184 12.59 12.50 -11.02
N SER A 185 12.30 11.33 -11.59
CA SER A 185 13.22 10.61 -12.48
C SER A 185 13.16 11.08 -13.94
N THR A 186 12.09 11.78 -14.36
CA THR A 186 11.93 12.34 -15.71
C THR A 186 12.12 13.86 -15.79
N CYS A 187 12.40 14.53 -14.67
CA CYS A 187 12.96 15.88 -14.62
C CYS A 187 14.48 15.82 -14.49
#